data_AF-A0A2U1M5B3-F1
#
_entry.id   AF-A0A2U1M5B3-F1
#
_cell.length_a   1.000
_cell.length_b   1.000
_cell.length_c   1.000
_cell.angle_alpha   90.00
_cell.angle_beta   90.00
_cell.angle_gamma   90.00
#
_symmetry.space_group_name_H-M   'P 1'
#
loop_
_entity.id
_entity.type
_entity.pdbx_description
1 polymer ?
#
loop_
_entity_poly.entity_id
_entity_poly.type
_entity_poly.pdbx_seq_one_letter_code
_entity_poly.pdbx_strand_id
1 'polypeptide(L)'
;MWYNSKNHEYGPENTKPVFSTTMPHQSLVANEDFQHILRVQNTNVDGKQKIMFAMTSIKGIGRRFANIVCKKADVDMNKRAGELSNAEIDNLMTIVANPRQFKIPDWFLNRKKDYKDGKYSQVTSNALDMKLRDDLERLKKIRFIYLYPKARNDTEYKLETFSGVYRKLSGKDVVFEYPMTEA
;
A
#
# COMPACT_ATOMS: atom_id res chain seq x y z
N MET A 1 51.82 48.81 -68.02
CA MET A 1 50.81 49.86 -68.26
C MET A 1 49.49 49.38 -67.68
N TRP A 2 48.98 50.10 -66.66
CA TRP A 2 47.57 50.19 -66.22
C TRP A 2 46.88 48.90 -65.73
N TYR A 3 46.07 48.86 -64.67
CA TYR A 3 45.72 49.79 -63.60
C TYR A 3 44.95 48.96 -62.55
N ASN A 4 45.00 49.43 -61.32
CA ASN A 4 44.39 48.90 -60.11
C ASN A 4 42.84 48.97 -60.12
N SER A 5 42.20 48.39 -59.09
CA SER A 5 40.83 48.61 -58.60
C SER A 5 39.79 47.51 -58.86
N LYS A 6 39.70 46.57 -57.93
CA LYS A 6 38.60 46.56 -56.93
C LYS A 6 38.86 45.47 -55.88
N ASN A 7 39.06 45.93 -54.65
CA ASN A 7 39.05 45.14 -53.43
C ASN A 7 37.66 44.50 -53.25
N HIS A 8 37.62 43.19 -53.04
CA HIS A 8 36.59 42.58 -52.22
C HIS A 8 37.29 41.67 -51.22
N GLU A 9 37.14 42.06 -49.95
CA GLU A 9 37.80 41.55 -48.78
C GLU A 9 37.40 40.10 -48.48
N TYR A 10 38.39 39.28 -48.15
CA TYR A 10 38.24 38.22 -47.15
C TYR A 10 39.47 38.26 -46.24
N GLY A 11 39.37 39.05 -45.17
CA GLY A 11 40.30 39.02 -44.06
C GLY A 11 40.08 37.79 -43.18
N PRO A 12 41.11 37.32 -42.45
CA PRO A 12 41.07 36.09 -41.68
C PRO A 12 40.58 36.30 -40.23
N GLU A 13 40.13 35.19 -39.63
CA GLU A 13 40.01 34.95 -38.18
C GLU A 13 39.04 35.81 -37.37
N ASN A 14 37.81 35.30 -37.23
CA ASN A 14 36.99 35.58 -36.05
C ASN A 14 37.00 34.35 -35.12
N THR A 15 37.35 34.65 -33.88
CA THR A 15 37.55 33.75 -32.76
C THR A 15 36.28 32.97 -32.40
N LYS A 16 36.47 31.73 -31.96
CA LYS A 16 35.41 30.80 -31.53
C LYS A 16 34.59 31.45 -30.40
N PRO A 17 33.24 31.33 -30.37
CA PRO A 17 32.47 31.79 -29.22
C PRO A 17 32.84 30.94 -28.01
N VAL A 18 33.36 31.60 -26.97
CA VAL A 18 33.53 31.01 -25.64
C VAL A 18 32.12 30.72 -25.12
N PHE A 19 31.75 29.44 -25.08
CA PHE A 19 30.56 29.00 -24.36
C PHE A 19 30.76 29.37 -22.88
N SER A 20 30.12 30.45 -22.47
CA SER A 20 30.02 30.86 -21.08
C SER A 20 29.20 29.80 -20.34
N THR A 21 29.88 28.97 -19.54
CA THR A 21 29.26 28.09 -18.56
C THR A 21 28.77 28.93 -17.39
N THR A 22 27.60 29.54 -17.50
CA THR A 22 26.78 29.88 -16.34
C THR A 22 25.63 28.90 -16.27
N MET A 23 25.89 27.75 -15.64
CA MET A 23 24.84 26.90 -15.12
C MET A 23 23.95 27.79 -14.23
N PRO A 24 22.64 27.91 -14.47
CA PRO A 24 21.78 28.57 -13.51
C PRO A 24 21.94 27.81 -12.19
N HIS A 25 22.43 28.50 -11.17
CA HIS A 25 22.35 28.03 -9.79
C HIS A 25 20.87 27.89 -9.49
N GLN A 26 20.34 26.69 -9.68
CA GLN A 26 19.00 26.34 -9.26
C GLN A 26 19.03 26.38 -7.74
N SER A 27 18.69 27.55 -7.18
CA SER A 27 18.41 27.68 -5.77
C SER A 27 17.40 26.61 -5.42
N LEU A 28 17.75 25.73 -4.49
CA LEU A 28 16.82 24.77 -3.91
C LEU A 28 15.76 25.60 -3.19
N VAL A 29 14.69 25.94 -3.89
CA VAL A 29 13.48 26.49 -3.29
C VAL A 29 12.97 25.38 -2.38
N ALA A 30 13.31 25.46 -1.09
CA ALA A 30 12.62 24.69 -0.07
C ALA A 30 11.18 25.22 -0.09
N ASN A 31 10.25 24.43 -0.63
CA ASN A 31 8.83 24.71 -0.46
C ASN A 31 8.58 24.82 1.05
N GLU A 32 8.13 25.99 1.50
CA GLU A 32 7.93 26.31 2.92
C GLU A 32 6.86 25.39 3.57
N ASP A 33 6.02 24.76 2.76
CA ASP A 33 4.94 23.87 3.17
C ASP A 33 5.31 22.37 3.17
N PHE A 34 6.59 22.02 3.23
CA PHE A 34 7.00 20.61 3.26
C PHE A 34 6.78 19.98 4.66
N GLN A 35 5.88 19.01 4.74
CA GLN A 35 5.67 18.24 5.96
C GLN A 35 6.64 17.06 6.06
N HIS A 36 7.62 17.14 6.96
CA HIS A 36 8.59 16.06 7.15
C HIS A 36 7.99 14.79 7.77
N ILE A 37 7.02 14.94 8.68
CA ILE A 37 6.36 13.82 9.33
C ILE A 37 4.86 14.07 9.22
N LEU A 38 4.16 13.13 8.58
CA LEU A 38 2.71 13.15 8.48
C LEU A 38 2.13 12.14 9.46
N ARG A 39 1.13 12.54 10.23
CA ARG A 39 0.46 11.62 11.16
C ARG A 39 -0.86 11.18 10.56
N VAL A 40 -0.90 9.94 10.09
CA VAL A 40 -2.04 9.36 9.36
C VAL A 40 -2.47 8.08 10.06
N GLN A 41 -3.75 7.97 10.42
CA GLN A 41 -4.35 6.77 11.04
C GLN A 41 -3.55 6.21 12.24
N ASN A 42 -3.20 7.07 13.19
CA ASN A 42 -2.39 6.75 14.38
C ASN A 42 -0.95 6.26 14.10
N THR A 43 -0.46 6.40 12.86
CA THR A 43 0.91 6.05 12.49
C THR A 43 1.68 7.28 12.01
N ASN A 44 3.00 7.26 12.22
CA ASN A 44 3.91 8.28 11.72
C ASN A 44 4.41 7.87 10.33
N VAL A 45 4.13 8.70 9.33
CA VAL A 45 4.50 8.50 7.93
C VAL A 45 5.63 9.47 7.59
N ASP A 46 6.67 8.97 6.92
CA ASP A 46 7.82 9.78 6.49
C ASP A 46 7.49 10.57 5.22
N GLY A 47 7.54 11.90 5.32
CA GLY A 47 7.26 12.82 4.23
C GLY A 47 8.33 12.84 3.14
N LYS A 48 9.54 12.38 3.44
CA LYS A 48 10.63 12.32 2.45
C LYS A 48 10.41 11.20 1.42
N GLN A 49 9.65 10.17 1.75
CA GLN A 49 9.40 9.06 0.84
C GLN A 49 8.35 9.42 -0.22
N LYS A 50 8.41 8.73 -1.36
CA LYS A 50 7.32 8.79 -2.35
C LYS A 50 6.03 8.26 -1.72
N ILE A 51 4.90 8.83 -2.13
CA ILE A 51 3.58 8.57 -1.53
C ILE A 51 3.25 7.07 -1.49
N MET A 52 3.52 6.34 -2.57
CA MET A 52 3.25 4.89 -2.63
C MET A 52 3.95 4.08 -1.54
N PHE A 53 5.17 4.48 -1.15
CA PHE A 53 5.93 3.79 -0.10
C PHE A 53 5.56 4.33 1.28
N ALA A 54 5.39 5.64 1.39
CA ALA A 54 4.97 6.30 2.61
C ALA A 54 3.65 5.71 3.15
N MET A 55 2.68 5.44 2.29
CA MET A 55 1.40 4.82 2.67
C MET A 55 1.54 3.39 3.23
N THR A 56 2.62 2.66 2.92
CA THR A 56 2.81 1.29 3.41
C THR A 56 3.18 1.20 4.88
N SER A 57 3.54 2.32 5.50
CA SER A 57 3.75 2.40 6.95
C SER A 57 2.47 2.14 7.75
N ILE A 58 1.29 2.33 7.12
CA ILE A 58 -0.01 2.03 7.73
C ILE A 58 -0.26 0.52 7.62
N LYS A 59 -0.44 -0.15 8.77
CA LYS A 59 -0.80 -1.58 8.80
C LYS A 59 -2.09 -1.83 8.01
N GLY A 60 -2.06 -2.84 7.15
CA GLY A 60 -3.17 -3.18 6.26
C GLY A 60 -3.09 -2.56 4.87
N ILE A 61 -2.17 -1.61 4.62
CA ILE A 61 -1.92 -1.04 3.29
C ILE A 61 -0.59 -1.58 2.75
N GLY A 62 -0.65 -2.30 1.64
CA GLY A 62 0.53 -2.79 0.91
C GLY A 62 0.85 -1.96 -0.32
N ARG A 63 2.03 -2.19 -0.92
CA ARG A 63 2.50 -1.47 -2.14
C ARG A 63 1.48 -1.49 -3.29
N ARG A 64 0.82 -2.64 -3.52
CA ARG A 64 -0.20 -2.78 -4.57
C ARG A 64 -1.48 -2.00 -4.26
N PHE A 65 -1.89 -2.01 -2.99
CA PHE A 65 -3.08 -1.30 -2.54
C PHE A 65 -2.85 0.21 -2.60
N ALA A 66 -1.71 0.68 -2.09
CA ALA A 66 -1.30 2.09 -2.17
C ALA A 66 -1.27 2.60 -3.62
N ASN A 67 -0.73 1.82 -4.57
CA ASN A 67 -0.70 2.21 -5.99
C ASN A 67 -2.11 2.42 -6.56
N ILE A 68 -3.04 1.51 -6.31
CA ILE A 68 -4.43 1.64 -6.78
C ILE A 68 -5.11 2.83 -6.10
N VAL A 69 -4.92 3.01 -4.79
CA VAL A 69 -5.50 4.13 -4.05
C VAL A 69 -4.99 5.47 -4.60
N CYS A 70 -3.68 5.62 -4.85
CA CYS A 70 -3.12 6.84 -5.44
C CYS A 70 -3.70 7.13 -6.83
N LYS A 71 -3.85 6.10 -7.67
CA LYS A 71 -4.48 6.22 -8.99
C LYS A 71 -5.97 6.57 -8.93
N LYS A 72 -6.68 6.14 -7.88
CA LYS A 72 -8.10 6.45 -7.67
C LYS A 72 -8.31 7.83 -7.06
N ALA A 73 -7.35 8.31 -6.28
CA ALA A 73 -7.34 9.64 -5.70
C ALA A 73 -6.84 10.73 -6.67
N ASP A 74 -6.43 10.34 -7.88
CA ASP A 74 -5.81 11.23 -8.88
C ASP A 74 -4.57 11.97 -8.34
N VAL A 75 -3.78 11.28 -7.52
CA VAL A 75 -2.53 11.80 -6.96
C VAL A 75 -1.35 11.24 -7.74
N ASP A 76 -0.44 12.12 -8.17
CA ASP A 76 0.78 11.70 -8.85
C ASP A 76 1.68 10.86 -7.93
N MET A 77 2.10 9.71 -8.44
CA MET A 77 2.92 8.73 -7.73
C MET A 77 4.38 9.18 -7.55
N ASN A 78 4.85 10.17 -8.31
CA ASN A 78 6.21 10.68 -8.20
C ASN A 78 6.39 11.75 -7.14
N LYS A 79 5.31 12.40 -6.71
CA LYS A 79 5.31 13.35 -5.60
C LYS A 79 5.76 12.70 -4.30
N ARG A 80 6.34 13.51 -3.42
CA ARG A 80 6.70 13.08 -2.07
C ARG A 80 5.50 13.24 -1.14
N ALA A 81 5.45 12.41 -0.09
CA ALA A 81 4.34 12.45 0.87
C ALA A 81 4.27 13.78 1.63
N GLY A 82 5.41 14.44 1.85
CA GLY A 82 5.48 15.75 2.50
C GLY A 82 5.02 16.94 1.65
N GLU A 83 4.79 16.72 0.36
CA GLU A 83 4.28 17.74 -0.58
C GLU A 83 2.75 17.67 -0.72
N LEU A 84 2.11 16.72 -0.05
CA LEU A 84 0.66 16.54 -0.12
C LEU A 84 -0.08 17.60 0.70
N SER A 85 -1.16 18.11 0.13
CA SER A 85 -2.13 18.91 0.86
C SER A 85 -2.98 18.04 1.80
N ASN A 86 -3.50 18.62 2.87
CA ASN A 86 -4.37 17.92 3.81
C ASN A 86 -5.65 17.38 3.12
N ALA A 87 -6.16 18.08 2.11
CA ALA A 87 -7.32 17.64 1.33
C ALA A 87 -7.04 16.38 0.49
N GLU A 88 -5.87 16.29 -0.14
CA GLU A 88 -5.46 15.08 -0.86
C GLU A 88 -5.29 13.90 0.09
N ILE A 89 -4.77 14.14 1.31
CA ILE A 89 -4.64 13.12 2.35
C ILE A 89 -6.03 12.61 2.75
N ASP A 90 -6.99 13.49 3.03
CA ASP A 90 -8.35 13.09 3.41
C ASP A 90 -9.07 12.31 2.31
N ASN A 91 -8.84 12.68 1.04
CA ASN A 91 -9.35 11.94 -0.11
C ASN A 91 -8.75 10.52 -0.18
N LEU A 92 -7.44 10.37 0.00
CA LEU A 92 -6.78 9.06 0.06
C LEU A 92 -7.37 8.21 1.20
N MET A 93 -7.60 8.81 2.37
CA MET A 93 -8.14 8.11 3.54
C MET A 93 -9.60 7.69 3.36
N THR A 94 -10.40 8.50 2.67
CA THR A 94 -11.78 8.18 2.30
C THR A 94 -11.82 6.97 1.37
N ILE A 95 -10.91 6.89 0.40
CA ILE A 95 -10.79 5.75 -0.53
C ILE A 95 -10.37 4.48 0.20
N VAL A 96 -9.43 4.59 1.13
CA VAL A 96 -8.98 3.45 1.97
C VAL A 96 -10.11 2.93 2.85
N ALA A 97 -10.92 3.82 3.42
CA ALA A 97 -12.05 3.45 4.27
C ALA A 97 -13.18 2.77 3.46
N ASN A 98 -13.46 3.25 2.25
CA ASN A 98 -14.58 2.81 1.43
C ASN A 98 -14.17 2.32 0.02
N PRO A 99 -13.29 1.30 -0.09
CA PRO A 99 -12.68 0.92 -1.37
C PRO A 99 -13.68 0.42 -2.42
N ARG A 100 -14.81 -0.15 -1.96
CA ARG A 100 -15.87 -0.68 -2.85
C ARG A 100 -16.55 0.43 -3.66
N GLN A 101 -16.71 1.62 -3.07
CA GLN A 101 -17.31 2.78 -3.74
C GLN A 101 -16.42 3.29 -4.89
N PHE A 102 -15.10 3.12 -4.76
CA PHE A 102 -14.11 3.55 -5.75
C PHE A 102 -13.76 2.49 -6.80
N LYS A 103 -14.64 1.50 -6.99
CA LYS A 103 -14.51 0.43 -7.99
C LYS A 103 -13.28 -0.47 -7.76
N ILE A 104 -12.90 -0.70 -6.51
CA ILE A 104 -11.88 -1.71 -6.17
C ILE A 104 -12.58 -3.07 -6.00
N PRO A 105 -12.11 -4.15 -6.67
CA PRO A 105 -12.78 -5.45 -6.60
C PRO A 105 -12.75 -6.08 -5.20
N ASP A 106 -13.83 -6.79 -4.86
CA ASP A 106 -13.99 -7.45 -3.55
C ASP A 106 -12.89 -8.51 -3.27
N TRP A 107 -12.33 -9.14 -4.30
CA TRP A 107 -11.24 -10.12 -4.15
C TRP A 107 -9.92 -9.50 -3.69
N PHE A 108 -9.74 -8.19 -3.90
CA PHE A 108 -8.53 -7.42 -3.59
C PHE A 108 -8.48 -6.94 -2.13
N LEU A 109 -9.62 -6.97 -1.43
CA LEU A 109 -9.73 -6.53 -0.04
C LEU A 109 -9.10 -7.55 0.92
N ASN A 110 -8.63 -7.05 2.07
CA ASN A 110 -7.94 -7.88 3.06
C ASN A 110 -8.90 -8.74 3.90
N ARG A 111 -10.10 -8.25 4.27
CA ARG A 111 -11.08 -8.99 5.05
C ARG A 111 -12.31 -9.29 4.20
N LYS A 112 -12.30 -10.48 3.62
CA LYS A 112 -13.36 -10.96 2.72
C LYS A 112 -14.35 -11.83 3.50
N LYS A 113 -15.64 -11.49 3.40
CA LYS A 113 -16.75 -12.22 4.03
C LYS A 113 -16.52 -12.45 5.54
N ASP A 114 -16.58 -11.37 6.33
CA ASP A 114 -16.45 -11.46 7.79
C ASP A 114 -17.53 -12.40 8.40
N TYR A 115 -17.20 -13.14 9.45
CA TYR A 115 -18.10 -14.12 10.04
C TYR A 115 -19.24 -13.48 10.85
N LYS A 116 -19.05 -12.24 11.35
CA LYS A 116 -20.10 -11.49 12.06
C LYS A 116 -21.08 -10.87 11.07
N ASP A 117 -20.56 -10.08 10.15
CA ASP A 117 -21.38 -9.19 9.31
C ASP A 117 -21.58 -9.69 7.87
N GLY A 118 -20.84 -10.72 7.44
CA GLY A 118 -20.82 -11.21 6.05
C GLY A 118 -20.23 -10.23 5.03
N LYS A 119 -19.88 -9.00 5.46
CA LYS A 119 -19.42 -7.91 4.59
C LYS A 119 -17.95 -8.10 4.17
N TYR A 120 -17.63 -7.50 3.03
CA TYR A 120 -16.27 -7.33 2.53
C TYR A 120 -15.77 -5.96 2.95
N SER A 121 -14.63 -5.90 3.62
CA SER A 121 -14.06 -4.65 4.11
C SER A 121 -12.54 -4.63 3.96
N GLN A 122 -12.01 -3.41 3.81
CA GLN A 122 -10.60 -3.16 4.04
C GLN A 122 -10.43 -2.67 5.46
N VAL A 123 -9.71 -3.43 6.27
CA VAL A 123 -9.43 -3.08 7.66
C VAL A 123 -8.01 -2.53 7.76
N THR A 124 -7.82 -1.36 8.37
CA THR A 124 -6.52 -0.70 8.47
C THR A 124 -6.16 -0.32 9.90
N SER A 125 -4.87 -0.11 10.14
CA SER A 125 -4.31 0.33 11.43
C SER A 125 -4.79 -0.53 12.61
N ASN A 126 -5.19 0.08 13.71
CA ASN A 126 -5.61 -0.59 14.95
C ASN A 126 -6.79 -1.55 14.75
N ALA A 127 -7.69 -1.26 13.81
CA ALA A 127 -8.85 -2.11 13.56
C ALA A 127 -8.41 -3.49 13.05
N LEU A 128 -7.28 -3.58 12.34
CA LEU A 128 -6.75 -4.85 11.84
C LEU A 128 -6.29 -5.73 13.00
N ASP A 129 -5.56 -5.14 13.94
CA ASP A 129 -5.06 -5.83 15.14
C ASP A 129 -6.23 -6.29 16.04
N MET A 130 -7.27 -5.47 16.20
CA MET A 130 -8.48 -5.85 16.96
C MET A 130 -9.21 -7.02 16.31
N LYS A 131 -9.40 -6.96 14.99
CA LYS A 131 -10.07 -8.03 14.24
C LYS A 131 -9.30 -9.35 14.31
N LEU A 132 -7.97 -9.32 14.26
CA LEU A 132 -7.14 -10.51 14.45
C LEU A 132 -7.28 -11.10 15.87
N ARG A 133 -7.38 -10.24 16.90
CA ARG A 133 -7.60 -10.69 18.29
C ARG A 133 -8.97 -11.34 18.45
N ASP A 134 -10.03 -10.74 17.92
CA ASP A 134 -11.38 -11.31 17.90
C ASP A 134 -11.39 -12.70 17.24
N ASP A 135 -10.70 -12.85 16.11
CA ASP A 135 -10.60 -14.12 15.40
C ASP A 135 -9.89 -15.18 16.24
N LEU A 136 -8.79 -14.82 16.91
CA LEU A 136 -8.05 -15.72 17.81
C LEU A 136 -8.87 -16.09 19.05
N GLU A 137 -9.60 -15.15 19.64
CA GLU A 137 -10.46 -15.42 20.78
C GLU A 137 -11.62 -16.35 20.40
N ARG A 138 -12.20 -16.14 19.22
CA ARG A 138 -13.20 -17.06 18.65
C ARG A 138 -12.61 -18.45 18.50
N LEU A 139 -11.43 -18.59 17.89
CA LEU A 139 -10.76 -19.89 17.75
C LEU A 139 -10.45 -20.53 19.12
N LYS A 140 -10.10 -19.76 20.14
CA LYS A 140 -9.90 -20.23 21.52
C LYS A 140 -11.19 -20.64 22.24
N LYS A 141 -12.36 -20.17 21.80
CA LYS A 141 -13.68 -20.57 22.34
C LYS A 141 -14.22 -21.82 21.64
N ILE A 142 -13.87 -22.01 20.38
CA ILE A 142 -14.23 -23.19 19.59
C ILE A 142 -13.45 -24.40 20.14
N ARG A 143 -14.15 -25.27 20.87
CA ARG A 143 -13.61 -26.56 21.39
C ARG A 143 -13.91 -27.73 20.47
N PHE A 144 -14.95 -27.63 19.67
CA PHE A 144 -15.37 -28.66 18.72
C PHE A 144 -15.45 -28.05 17.32
N ILE A 145 -14.72 -28.63 16.36
CA ILE A 145 -14.79 -28.26 14.94
C ILE A 145 -15.43 -29.44 14.21
N TYR A 146 -16.64 -29.22 13.70
CA TYR A 146 -17.32 -30.20 12.85
C TYR A 146 -16.69 -30.20 11.46
N LEU A 147 -16.13 -31.34 11.07
CA LEU A 147 -15.54 -31.54 9.75
C LEU A 147 -16.57 -32.09 8.77
N TYR A 148 -16.46 -31.71 7.50
CA TYR A 148 -17.36 -32.21 6.47
C TYR A 148 -17.19 -33.73 6.27
N PRO A 149 -18.25 -34.56 6.43
CA PRO A 149 -18.15 -36.03 6.34
C PRO A 149 -17.59 -36.52 5.00
N LYS A 150 -17.87 -35.80 3.90
CA LYS A 150 -17.42 -36.16 2.55
C LYS A 150 -15.90 -36.00 2.32
N ALA A 151 -15.20 -35.24 3.18
CA ALA A 151 -13.76 -35.01 3.07
C ALA A 151 -12.92 -35.93 3.96
N ARG A 152 -13.57 -36.85 4.71
CA ARG A 152 -12.95 -37.69 5.74
C ARG A 152 -11.71 -38.43 5.24
N ASN A 153 -11.76 -39.01 4.04
CA ASN A 153 -10.67 -39.82 3.49
C ASN A 153 -9.33 -39.07 3.29
N ASP A 154 -9.32 -37.73 3.13
CA ASP A 154 -8.08 -36.94 3.00
C ASP A 154 -7.71 -36.15 4.27
N THR A 155 -8.65 -35.96 5.20
CA THR A 155 -8.42 -35.13 6.38
C THR A 155 -8.15 -35.93 7.65
N GLU A 156 -8.56 -37.20 7.71
CA GLU A 156 -8.45 -38.06 8.90
C GLU A 156 -7.00 -38.25 9.38
N TYR A 157 -6.04 -38.48 8.47
CA TYR A 157 -4.62 -38.64 8.86
C TYR A 157 -3.95 -37.34 9.33
N LYS A 158 -4.55 -36.18 9.03
CA LYS A 158 -4.01 -34.87 9.42
C LYS A 158 -4.57 -34.37 10.76
N LEU A 159 -5.59 -35.01 11.32
CA LEU A 159 -6.30 -34.53 12.52
C LEU A 159 -5.41 -34.40 13.75
N GLU A 160 -4.53 -35.38 13.98
CA GLU A 160 -3.58 -35.35 15.10
C GLU A 160 -2.56 -34.20 14.96
N THR A 161 -2.08 -33.95 13.74
CA THR A 161 -1.16 -32.84 13.49
C THR A 161 -1.89 -31.49 13.65
N PHE A 162 -3.12 -31.38 13.16
CA PHE A 162 -3.93 -30.17 13.32
C PHE A 162 -4.26 -29.92 14.80
N SER A 163 -4.66 -30.93 15.57
CA SER A 163 -4.91 -30.78 17.01
C SER A 163 -3.65 -30.31 17.75
N GLY A 164 -2.47 -30.84 17.41
CA GLY A 164 -1.19 -30.43 17.96
C GLY A 164 -0.84 -28.96 17.68
N VAL A 165 -1.05 -28.50 16.44
CA VAL A 165 -0.84 -27.10 16.06
C VAL A 165 -1.83 -26.18 16.77
N TYR A 166 -3.11 -26.56 16.83
CA TYR A 166 -4.14 -25.78 17.53
C TYR A 166 -3.87 -25.68 19.02
N ARG A 167 -3.44 -26.76 19.68
CA ARG A 167 -3.01 -26.74 21.08
C ARG A 167 -1.82 -25.81 21.30
N LYS A 168 -0.82 -25.82 20.41
CA LYS A 168 0.35 -24.94 20.52
C LYS A 168 0.01 -23.46 20.35
N LEU A 169 -0.94 -23.13 19.47
CA LEU A 169 -1.35 -21.75 19.19
C LEU A 169 -2.38 -21.20 20.19
N SER A 170 -3.31 -22.05 20.65
CA SER A 170 -4.46 -21.65 21.45
C SER A 170 -4.34 -21.99 22.93
N GLY A 171 -3.43 -22.90 23.30
CA GLY A 171 -3.23 -23.41 24.66
C GLY A 171 -4.36 -24.33 25.15
N LYS A 172 -5.26 -24.77 24.25
CA LYS A 172 -6.42 -25.59 24.57
C LYS A 172 -6.52 -26.79 23.63
N ASP A 173 -7.02 -27.90 24.14
CA ASP A 173 -7.37 -29.05 23.31
C ASP A 173 -8.62 -28.74 22.48
N VAL A 174 -8.49 -28.90 21.17
CA VAL A 174 -9.57 -28.76 20.19
C VAL A 174 -9.86 -30.15 19.64
N VAL A 175 -11.12 -30.58 19.77
CA VAL A 175 -11.59 -31.88 19.28
C VAL A 175 -12.18 -31.68 17.88
N PHE A 176 -11.71 -32.46 16.92
CA PHE A 176 -12.24 -32.50 15.56
C PHE A 176 -13.16 -33.70 15.43
N GLU A 177 -14.45 -33.47 15.21
CA GLU A 177 -15.44 -34.53 15.04
C GLU A 177 -16.14 -34.40 13.70
N TYR A 178 -16.40 -35.52 13.03
CA TYR A 178 -17.33 -35.52 11.91
C TYR A 178 -18.74 -35.63 12.50
N PRO A 179 -19.68 -34.75 12.15
CA PRO A 179 -21.06 -34.90 12.60
C PRO A 179 -21.56 -36.24 12.07
N MET A 180 -21.99 -37.11 12.99
CA MET A 180 -22.68 -38.35 12.65
C MET A 180 -23.99 -37.94 11.98
N THR A 181 -24.10 -38.10 10.66
CA THR A 181 -25.39 -38.03 9.99
C THR A 181 -26.23 -39.19 10.53
N GLU A 182 -27.17 -38.89 11.44
CA GLU A 182 -28.33 -39.75 11.65
C GLU A 182 -29.03 -39.87 10.28
N ALA A 183 -29.18 -41.12 9.84
CA ALA A 183 -29.78 -41.51 8.57
C ALA A 183 -31.30 -41.27 8.56
#